data_AF-A0A4Q9RBK8-F1
#
_entry.id   AF-A0A4Q9RBK8-F1
#
_cell.length_a   1.000
_cell.length_b   1.000
_cell.length_c   1.000
_cell.angle_alpha   90.00
_cell.angle_beta   90.00
_cell.angle_gamma   90.00
#
_symmetry.space_group_name_H-M   'P 1'
#
loop_
_entity.id
_entity.type
_entity.pdbx_description
1 polymer ?
#
loop_
_entity_poly.entity_id
_entity_poly.type
_entity_poly.pdbx_seq_one_letter_code
_entity_poly.pdbx_strand_id
1 'polypeptide(L)'
;MTVQVVRPAGAGHETLYVLLFCLCILLGAGLVVAWQSTSEPDDELAAHQIDARFDLTSAEQGIYTDLRVAHEEIAIHQEEEGRLPPPELLAEEGFPPFAEDSSHRSRGAHLWQLVEVGGRQAYTGLSESVAVAGSFLMLADEVSATESDIWLNRTKAPELPTQLSSDALVATGWKQIATRFDAGVTRKQHAH
;
A
#
# COMPACT_ATOMS: atom_id res chain seq x y z
N MET A 1 27.64 68.35 -10.01
CA MET A 1 26.78 67.17 -9.74
C MET A 1 26.57 66.43 -11.04
N THR A 2 27.25 65.31 -11.24
CA THR A 2 27.08 64.45 -12.42
C THR A 2 26.03 63.40 -12.10
N VAL A 3 24.85 63.51 -12.70
CA VAL A 3 23.79 62.49 -12.59
C VAL A 3 24.15 61.34 -13.53
N GLN A 4 24.43 60.18 -12.96
CA GLN A 4 24.66 58.94 -13.70
C GLN A 4 23.35 58.16 -13.78
N VAL A 5 22.77 58.08 -14.97
CA VAL A 5 21.58 57.25 -15.23
C VAL A 5 22.04 55.83 -15.56
N VAL A 6 21.81 54.89 -14.65
CA VAL A 6 22.04 53.46 -14.88
C VAL A 6 20.84 52.93 -15.66
N ARG A 7 21.06 52.45 -16.89
CA ARG A 7 20.00 51.76 -17.65
C ARG A 7 19.72 50.42 -16.99
N PRO A 8 18.44 50.03 -16.81
CA PRO A 8 18.11 48.71 -16.28
C PRO A 8 18.71 47.63 -17.18
N ALA A 9 19.46 46.70 -16.59
CA ALA A 9 19.94 45.52 -17.30
C ALA A 9 18.73 44.74 -17.81
N GLY A 10 18.70 44.45 -19.11
CA GLY A 10 17.58 43.78 -19.76
C GLY A 10 17.47 42.31 -19.34
N ALA A 11 16.85 42.05 -18.19
CA ALA A 11 16.65 40.72 -17.61
C ALA A 11 15.66 39.82 -18.41
N GLY A 12 15.07 40.33 -19.49
CA GLY A 12 14.06 39.60 -20.27
C GLY A 12 14.59 38.32 -20.93
N HIS A 13 15.88 38.30 -21.33
CA HIS A 13 16.47 37.12 -21.96
C HIS A 13 16.75 36.01 -20.95
N GLU A 14 17.19 36.35 -19.74
CA GLU A 14 17.45 35.37 -18.68
C GLU A 14 16.16 34.70 -18.23
N THR A 15 15.09 35.48 -18.01
CA THR A 15 13.76 34.93 -17.69
C THR A 15 13.21 34.08 -18.83
N LEU A 16 13.45 34.46 -20.09
CA LEU A 16 13.05 33.69 -21.26
C LEU A 16 13.74 32.32 -21.31
N TYR A 17 15.05 32.27 -21.06
CA TYR A 17 15.80 31.01 -21.03
C TYR A 17 15.32 30.08 -19.91
N VAL A 18 15.04 30.62 -18.73
CA VAL A 18 14.50 29.83 -17.60
C VAL A 18 13.13 29.26 -17.95
N LEU A 19 12.24 30.08 -18.53
CA LEU A 19 10.90 29.63 -18.91
C LEU A 19 10.95 28.55 -20.00
N LEU A 20 11.83 28.71 -20.99
CA LEU A 20 12.03 27.71 -22.04
C LEU A 20 12.59 26.40 -21.47
N PHE A 21 13.52 26.48 -20.53
CA PHE A 21 14.04 25.30 -19.84
C PHE A 21 12.97 24.57 -19.03
N CYS A 22 12.14 25.31 -18.27
CA CYS A 22 10.99 24.74 -17.56
C CYS A 22 10.00 24.06 -18.52
N LEU A 23 9.71 24.68 -19.67
CA LEU A 23 8.83 24.10 -20.68
C LEU A 23 9.41 22.79 -21.26
N CYS A 24 10.72 22.76 -21.54
CA CYS A 24 11.40 21.54 -22.00
C CYS A 24 11.31 20.41 -20.97
N ILE A 25 11.47 20.71 -19.68
CA ILE A 25 11.29 19.72 -18.60
C ILE A 25 9.85 19.20 -18.58
N LEU A 26 8.85 20.09 -18.61
CA LEU A 26 7.44 19.71 -18.58
C LEU A 26 7.04 18.86 -19.79
N LEU A 27 7.52 19.20 -20.98
CA LEU A 27 7.30 18.41 -22.19
C LEU A 27 8.00 17.05 -22.12
N GLY A 28 9.23 16.99 -21.60
CA GLY A 28 9.95 15.74 -21.40
C GLY A 28 9.24 14.83 -20.40
N ALA A 29 8.82 15.37 -19.26
CA ALA A 29 8.02 14.63 -18.27
C ALA A 29 6.68 14.17 -18.85
N GLY A 30 5.97 15.06 -19.57
CA GLY A 30 4.72 14.72 -20.24
C GLY A 30 4.88 13.61 -21.28
N LEU A 31 5.97 13.61 -22.05
CA LEU A 31 6.28 12.57 -23.02
C LEU A 31 6.60 11.23 -22.33
N VAL A 32 7.37 11.25 -21.24
CA VAL A 32 7.64 10.06 -20.43
C VAL A 32 6.36 9.49 -19.84
N VAL A 33 5.49 10.33 -19.29
CA VAL A 33 4.18 9.92 -18.76
C VAL A 33 3.29 9.37 -19.87
N ALA A 34 3.24 10.02 -21.05
CA ALA A 34 2.47 9.54 -22.18
C ALA A 34 2.98 8.19 -22.70
N TRP A 35 4.31 8.00 -22.77
CA TRP A 35 4.91 6.71 -23.10
C TRP A 35 4.66 5.64 -22.05
N GLN A 36 4.68 5.98 -20.76
CA GLN A 36 4.35 5.05 -19.69
C GLN A 36 2.86 4.70 -19.66
N SER A 37 1.98 5.61 -20.11
CA SER A 37 0.52 5.42 -20.10
C SER A 37 0.01 4.47 -21.20
N THR A 38 0.86 4.05 -22.13
CA THR A 38 0.51 3.09 -23.18
C THR A 38 1.32 1.81 -22.97
N SER A 39 0.62 0.82 -22.41
CA SER A 39 0.99 -0.60 -22.39
C SER A 39 2.05 -1.00 -21.36
N GLU A 40 1.57 -1.47 -20.20
CA GLU A 40 1.96 -2.82 -19.83
C GLU A 40 0.87 -3.76 -20.37
N PRO A 41 1.24 -4.80 -21.14
CA PRO A 41 0.29 -5.80 -21.60
C PRO A 41 -0.22 -6.58 -20.39
N ASP A 42 -1.51 -6.93 -20.43
CA ASP A 42 -2.17 -7.86 -19.52
C ASP A 42 -1.36 -9.17 -19.37
N ASP A 43 -0.49 -9.25 -18.37
CA ASP A 43 -0.42 -10.47 -17.57
C ASP A 43 -1.52 -10.26 -16.53
N GLU A 44 -2.74 -10.68 -16.87
CA GLU A 44 -3.92 -10.55 -16.02
C GLU A 44 -3.55 -11.05 -14.62
N LEU A 45 -3.41 -10.13 -13.65
CA LEU A 45 -3.62 -10.48 -12.26
C LEU A 45 -4.89 -11.32 -12.24
N ALA A 46 -4.80 -12.55 -11.74
CA ALA A 46 -5.96 -13.41 -11.65
C ALA A 46 -7.08 -12.58 -10.99
N ALA A 47 -8.32 -12.62 -11.48
CA ALA A 47 -9.37 -11.64 -11.15
C ALA A 47 -9.60 -11.37 -9.63
N HIS A 48 -9.08 -12.25 -8.79
CA HIS A 48 -9.04 -12.18 -7.33
C HIS A 48 -7.84 -11.43 -6.72
N GLN A 49 -6.90 -10.92 -7.52
CA GLN A 49 -5.73 -10.18 -7.05
C GLN A 49 -5.85 -8.70 -7.40
N ILE A 50 -5.19 -7.87 -6.60
CA ILE A 50 -5.07 -6.44 -6.81
C ILE A 50 -3.60 -6.05 -6.64
N ASP A 51 -3.09 -5.19 -7.52
CA ASP A 51 -1.70 -4.73 -7.41
C ASP A 51 -1.59 -3.72 -6.26
N ALA A 52 -0.74 -4.02 -5.29
CA ALA A 52 -0.44 -3.12 -4.17
C ALA A 52 0.00 -1.71 -4.62
N ARG A 53 0.62 -1.60 -5.81
CA ARG A 53 1.18 -0.34 -6.33
C ARG A 53 0.14 0.57 -6.98
N PHE A 54 -0.78 0.02 -7.75
CA PHE A 54 -1.65 0.80 -8.62
C PHE A 54 -3.11 0.80 -8.20
N ASP A 55 -3.56 -0.27 -7.54
CA ASP A 55 -4.99 -0.47 -7.33
C ASP A 55 -5.48 -0.06 -5.94
N LEU A 56 -4.58 0.35 -5.05
CA LEU A 56 -4.90 0.80 -3.69
C LEU A 56 -5.04 2.33 -3.62
N THR A 57 -6.05 2.82 -2.88
CA THR A 57 -6.14 4.23 -2.49
C THR A 57 -5.01 4.61 -1.54
N SER A 58 -4.72 5.91 -1.36
CA SER A 58 -3.68 6.35 -0.42
C SER A 58 -3.92 5.90 1.03
N ALA A 59 -5.19 5.83 1.46
CA ALA A 59 -5.55 5.31 2.77
C ALA A 59 -5.27 3.80 2.88
N GLU A 60 -5.69 3.03 1.87
CA GLU A 60 -5.44 1.58 1.81
C GLU A 60 -3.94 1.24 1.72
N GLN A 61 -3.15 2.02 0.97
CA GLN A 61 -1.69 1.88 0.91
C GLN A 61 -1.04 2.08 2.28
N GLY A 62 -1.53 3.06 3.04
CA GLY A 62 -1.09 3.30 4.41
C GLY A 62 -1.34 2.07 5.29
N ILE A 63 -2.58 1.57 5.31
CA ILE A 63 -2.96 0.39 6.11
C ILE A 63 -2.16 -0.84 5.69
N TYR A 64 -2.03 -1.09 4.39
CA TYR A 64 -1.25 -2.19 3.86
C TYR A 64 0.21 -2.13 4.32
N THR A 65 0.80 -0.93 4.32
CA THR A 65 2.17 -0.72 4.81
C THR A 65 2.27 -1.00 6.30
N ASP A 66 1.36 -0.46 7.10
CA ASP A 66 1.35 -0.67 8.55
C ASP A 66 1.16 -2.15 8.90
N LEU A 67 0.26 -2.86 8.22
CA LEU A 67 0.02 -4.30 8.43
C LEU A 67 1.27 -5.14 8.15
N ARG A 68 2.03 -4.81 7.10
CA ARG A 68 3.28 -5.51 6.80
C ARG A 68 4.32 -5.33 7.91
N VAL A 69 4.40 -4.11 8.47
CA VAL A 69 5.31 -3.83 9.60
C VAL A 69 4.83 -4.57 10.85
N ALA A 70 3.53 -4.48 11.17
CA ALA A 70 2.97 -5.14 12.33
C ALA A 70 3.07 -6.68 12.22
N HIS A 71 2.96 -7.25 11.02
CA HIS A 71 3.12 -8.69 10.79
C HIS A 71 4.48 -9.22 11.24
N GLU A 72 5.56 -8.46 11.01
CA GLU A 72 6.91 -8.82 11.46
C GLU A 72 6.99 -8.85 12.99
N GLU A 73 6.45 -7.83 13.66
CA GLU A 73 6.41 -7.75 15.14
C GLU A 73 5.50 -8.83 15.76
N ILE A 74 4.34 -9.08 15.14
CA ILE A 74 3.40 -10.14 15.55
C ILE A 74 4.08 -11.51 15.46
N ALA A 75 4.87 -11.78 14.41
CA ALA A 75 5.59 -13.03 14.27
C ALA A 75 6.62 -13.22 15.40
N ILE A 76 7.37 -12.17 15.74
CA ILE A 76 8.31 -12.19 16.88
C ILE A 76 7.56 -12.47 18.18
N HIS A 77 6.47 -11.76 18.45
CA HIS A 77 5.65 -11.98 19.65
C HIS A 77 5.10 -13.41 19.73
N GLN A 78 4.68 -13.98 18.59
CA GLN A 78 4.21 -15.35 18.51
C GLN A 78 5.33 -16.37 18.78
N GLU A 79 6.55 -16.13 18.30
CA GLU A 79 7.70 -16.98 18.59
C GLU A 79 8.09 -16.94 20.09
N GLU A 80 7.99 -15.78 20.73
CA GLU A 80 8.35 -15.59 22.14
C GLU A 80 7.27 -16.11 23.11
N GLU A 81 5.99 -15.81 22.85
CA GLU A 81 4.89 -16.15 23.76
C GLU A 81 4.13 -17.42 23.36
N GLY A 82 4.36 -17.96 22.16
CA GLY A 82 3.67 -19.13 21.63
C GLY A 82 2.21 -18.89 21.25
N ARG A 83 1.77 -17.62 21.14
CA ARG A 83 0.41 -17.21 20.79
C ARG A 83 0.40 -15.89 20.03
N LEU A 84 -0.60 -15.68 19.19
CA LEU A 84 -0.80 -14.38 18.55
C LEU A 84 -1.25 -13.32 19.57
N PRO A 85 -0.71 -12.10 19.53
CA PRO A 85 -1.19 -10.99 20.34
C PRO A 85 -2.58 -10.56 19.88
N PRO A 86 -3.53 -10.30 20.80
CA PRO A 86 -4.82 -9.76 20.43
C PRO A 86 -4.69 -8.31 19.91
N PRO A 87 -5.60 -7.83 19.04
CA PRO A 87 -5.52 -6.48 18.48
C PRO A 87 -5.51 -5.37 19.54
N GLU A 88 -6.16 -5.59 20.68
CA GLU A 88 -6.20 -4.64 21.79
C GLU A 88 -4.80 -4.43 22.40
N LEU A 89 -4.00 -5.51 22.51
CA LEU A 89 -2.62 -5.41 22.98
C LEU A 89 -1.76 -4.62 21.99
N LEU A 90 -1.88 -4.93 20.70
CA LEU A 90 -1.18 -4.19 19.64
C LEU A 90 -1.56 -2.71 19.64
N ALA A 91 -2.83 -2.39 19.89
CA ALA A 91 -3.31 -1.02 20.02
C ALA A 91 -2.75 -0.32 21.26
N GLU A 92 -2.69 -0.99 22.41
CA GLU A 92 -2.09 -0.48 23.65
C GLU A 92 -0.59 -0.19 23.49
N GLU A 93 0.11 -1.04 22.74
CA GLU A 93 1.53 -0.87 22.39
C GLU A 93 1.77 0.20 21.32
N GLY A 94 0.70 0.71 20.70
CA GLY A 94 0.77 1.79 19.72
C GLY A 94 1.13 1.32 18.31
N PHE A 95 0.96 0.04 17.99
CA PHE A 95 1.21 -0.49 16.65
C PHE A 95 0.08 -0.07 15.69
N PRO A 96 0.36 0.68 14.61
CA PRO A 96 -0.61 0.87 13.55
C PRO A 96 -0.77 -0.45 12.75
N PRO A 97 -1.93 -0.69 12.12
CA PRO A 97 -3.14 0.14 12.10
C PRO A 97 -4.08 -0.10 13.30
N PHE A 98 -3.63 -0.84 14.32
CA PHE A 98 -4.45 -1.23 15.48
C PHE A 98 -4.65 -0.07 16.46
N ALA A 99 -3.66 0.81 16.61
CA ALA A 99 -3.75 1.99 17.47
C ALA A 99 -4.76 3.02 16.93
N GLU A 100 -5.58 3.59 17.82
CA GLU A 100 -6.56 4.64 17.51
C GLU A 100 -5.94 6.05 17.45
N ASP A 101 -4.86 6.20 16.67
CA ASP A 101 -4.16 7.47 16.53
C ASP A 101 -4.82 8.42 15.48
N SER A 102 -4.15 9.53 15.17
CA SER A 102 -4.66 10.48 14.17
C SER A 102 -4.80 9.86 12.76
N SER A 103 -3.99 8.86 12.43
CA SER A 103 -4.02 8.18 11.14
C SER A 103 -5.23 7.25 11.03
N HIS A 104 -5.65 6.62 12.13
CA HIS A 104 -6.79 5.70 12.20
C HIS A 104 -8.06 6.23 11.53
N ARG A 105 -8.51 7.45 11.90
CA ARG A 105 -9.70 8.07 11.28
C ARG A 105 -9.51 8.41 9.80
N SER A 106 -8.33 8.91 9.43
CA SER A 106 -8.02 9.24 8.04
C SER A 106 -7.85 8.01 7.15
N ARG A 107 -7.72 6.82 7.77
CA ARG A 107 -7.58 5.53 7.11
C ARG A 107 -8.83 4.66 7.21
N GLY A 108 -9.99 5.21 7.59
CA GLY A 108 -11.26 4.48 7.53
C GLY A 108 -11.75 3.88 8.84
N ALA A 109 -11.05 4.16 9.95
CA ALA A 109 -11.41 3.78 11.32
C ALA A 109 -11.77 2.29 11.44
N HIS A 110 -10.80 1.43 11.16
CA HIS A 110 -11.00 -0.01 11.11
C HIS A 110 -11.19 -0.59 12.50
N LEU A 111 -12.27 -1.36 12.69
CA LEU A 111 -12.47 -2.18 13.87
C LEU A 111 -11.73 -3.50 13.69
N TRP A 112 -10.63 -3.65 14.43
CA TRP A 112 -9.77 -4.83 14.36
C TRP A 112 -10.20 -5.91 15.34
N GLN A 113 -10.23 -7.14 14.87
CA GLN A 113 -10.51 -8.33 15.67
C GLN A 113 -9.68 -9.51 15.16
N LEU A 114 -9.24 -10.37 16.08
CA LEU A 114 -8.59 -11.65 15.75
C LEU A 114 -9.67 -12.73 15.64
N VAL A 115 -9.77 -13.37 14.48
CA VAL A 115 -10.71 -14.47 14.24
C VAL A 115 -9.98 -15.79 14.08
N GLU A 116 -10.59 -16.86 14.59
CA GLU A 116 -10.10 -18.22 14.41
C GLU A 116 -11.17 -19.06 13.73
N VAL A 117 -10.83 -19.65 12.59
CA VAL A 117 -11.77 -20.38 11.74
C VAL A 117 -11.07 -21.58 11.15
N GLY A 118 -11.55 -22.79 11.48
CA GLY A 118 -10.98 -24.02 10.95
C GLY A 118 -9.52 -24.26 11.36
N GLY A 119 -9.10 -23.77 12.53
CA GLY A 119 -7.73 -23.89 13.03
C GLY A 119 -6.73 -22.89 12.42
N ARG A 120 -7.20 -21.96 11.60
CA ARG A 120 -6.43 -20.84 11.04
C ARG A 120 -6.81 -19.55 11.75
N GLN A 121 -5.84 -18.67 11.98
CA GLN A 121 -6.07 -17.38 12.62
C GLN A 121 -5.84 -16.22 11.64
N ALA A 122 -6.65 -15.16 11.76
CA ALA A 122 -6.55 -13.98 10.91
C ALA A 122 -6.94 -12.71 11.67
N TYR A 123 -6.21 -11.63 11.41
CA TYR A 123 -6.59 -10.29 11.83
C TYR A 123 -7.55 -9.70 10.80
N THR A 124 -8.74 -9.31 11.23
CA THR A 124 -9.76 -8.69 10.37
C THR A 124 -10.05 -7.27 10.83
N GLY A 125 -9.88 -6.31 9.93
CA GLY A 125 -10.16 -4.90 10.15
C GLY A 125 -11.37 -4.48 9.32
N LEU A 126 -12.52 -4.29 9.96
CA LEU A 126 -13.74 -3.85 9.30
C LEU A 126 -13.75 -2.32 9.20
N SER A 127 -13.77 -1.78 7.99
CA SER A 127 -13.79 -0.33 7.77
C SER A 127 -15.12 0.28 8.16
N GLU A 128 -15.10 1.28 9.05
CA GLU A 128 -16.29 2.09 9.36
C GLU A 128 -16.59 3.10 8.24
N SER A 129 -15.59 3.44 7.41
CA SER A 129 -15.73 4.36 6.28
C SER A 129 -15.21 3.76 4.98
N VAL A 130 -16.05 2.94 4.35
CA VAL A 130 -15.75 2.24 3.08
C VAL A 130 -15.44 3.20 1.91
N ALA A 131 -15.87 4.46 2.00
CA ALA A 131 -15.51 5.50 1.02
C ALA A 131 -14.04 5.96 1.14
N VAL A 132 -13.41 5.73 2.30
CA VAL A 132 -11.99 6.05 2.57
C VAL A 132 -11.11 4.85 2.27
N ALA A 133 -11.47 3.67 2.78
CA ALA A 133 -10.73 2.44 2.57
C ALA A 133 -11.64 1.21 2.72
N GLY A 134 -11.38 0.14 1.97
CA GLY A 134 -12.05 -1.15 2.18
C GLY A 134 -11.66 -1.84 3.49
N SER A 135 -12.32 -2.94 3.81
CA SER A 135 -11.98 -3.80 4.96
C SER A 135 -10.79 -4.71 4.62
N PHE A 136 -9.97 -5.00 5.61
CA PHE A 136 -8.74 -5.78 5.46
C PHE A 136 -8.81 -7.09 6.24
N LEU A 137 -8.11 -8.10 5.73
CA LEU A 137 -7.87 -9.36 6.40
C LEU A 137 -6.39 -9.73 6.21
N MET A 138 -5.70 -10.07 7.29
CA MET A 138 -4.31 -10.53 7.28
C MET A 138 -4.27 -11.92 7.89
N LEU A 139 -3.89 -12.93 7.11
CA LEU A 139 -3.70 -14.30 7.61
C LEU A 139 -2.45 -14.36 8.48
N ALA A 140 -2.52 -15.07 9.60
CA ALA A 140 -1.42 -15.19 10.55
C ALA A 140 -0.58 -16.47 10.38
N ASP A 141 -0.99 -17.39 9.49
CA ASP A 141 -0.43 -18.75 9.41
C ASP A 141 0.88 -18.88 8.62
N GLU A 142 1.34 -17.85 7.91
CA GLU A 142 2.52 -17.97 7.04
C GLU A 142 3.68 -17.06 7.47
N VAL A 143 4.51 -17.60 8.38
CA VAL A 143 5.85 -17.05 8.71
C VAL A 143 6.89 -17.40 7.63
N SER A 144 6.47 -18.00 6.51
CA SER A 144 7.35 -18.21 5.35
C SER A 144 7.48 -16.91 4.55
N ALA A 145 8.47 -16.10 4.94
CA ALA A 145 9.06 -14.97 4.23
C ALA A 145 8.88 -15.10 2.71
N THR A 146 7.96 -14.34 2.10
CA THR A 146 8.33 -13.07 1.49
C THR A 146 7.20 -12.04 1.40
N GLU A 147 5.94 -12.41 1.62
CA GLU A 147 4.80 -11.51 1.48
C GLU A 147 3.72 -11.83 2.52
N SER A 148 3.33 -10.87 3.36
CA SER A 148 2.18 -11.01 4.25
C SER A 148 0.93 -11.24 3.40
N ASP A 149 0.20 -12.34 3.66
CA ASP A 149 -1.02 -12.66 2.91
C ASP A 149 -2.19 -11.78 3.37
N ILE A 150 -2.29 -10.60 2.74
CA ILE A 150 -3.24 -9.55 3.06
C ILE A 150 -4.30 -9.47 1.96
N TRP A 151 -5.56 -9.41 2.38
CA TRP A 151 -6.74 -9.38 1.54
C TRP A 151 -7.54 -8.10 1.78
N LEU A 152 -8.19 -7.60 0.74
CA LEU A 152 -9.03 -6.40 0.74
C LEU A 152 -10.45 -6.73 0.25
N ASN A 153 -11.44 -6.16 0.92
CA ASN A 153 -12.84 -6.19 0.49
C ASN A 153 -13.46 -4.79 0.58
N ARG A 154 -13.89 -4.25 -0.56
CA ARG A 154 -14.48 -2.90 -0.67
C ARG A 154 -16.01 -2.89 -0.60
N THR A 155 -16.64 -4.04 -0.31
CA THR A 155 -18.08 -4.08 -0.07
C THR A 155 -18.44 -3.40 1.25
N LYS A 156 -19.66 -2.86 1.31
CA LYS A 156 -20.16 -2.24 2.53
C LYS A 156 -20.54 -3.33 3.54
N ALA A 157 -19.86 -3.34 4.68
CA ALA A 157 -20.03 -4.35 5.73
C ALA A 157 -19.87 -5.79 5.21
N PRO A 158 -18.64 -6.19 4.81
CA PRO A 158 -18.39 -7.56 4.37
C PRO A 158 -18.66 -8.53 5.53
N GLU A 159 -19.24 -9.68 5.21
CA GLU A 159 -19.39 -10.75 6.18
C GLU A 159 -18.02 -11.29 6.57
N LEU A 160 -17.86 -11.67 7.84
CA LEU A 160 -16.65 -12.31 8.31
C LEU A 160 -16.52 -13.69 7.65
N PRO A 161 -15.34 -14.03 7.10
CA PRO A 161 -15.16 -15.31 6.44
C PRO A 161 -15.41 -16.48 7.39
N THR A 162 -16.25 -17.43 6.98
CA THR A 162 -16.47 -18.70 7.70
C THR A 162 -15.43 -19.76 7.34
N GLN A 163 -14.54 -19.45 6.39
CA GLN A 163 -13.38 -20.26 5.99
C GLN A 163 -12.26 -19.31 5.55
N LEU A 164 -11.03 -19.62 5.94
CA LEU A 164 -9.82 -18.82 5.63
C LEU A 164 -8.97 -19.46 4.52
N SER A 165 -9.55 -20.31 3.67
CA SER A 165 -8.87 -20.76 2.45
C SER A 165 -8.96 -19.68 1.38
N SER A 166 -7.94 -19.57 0.52
CA SER A 166 -7.91 -18.60 -0.57
C SER A 166 -9.18 -18.70 -1.44
N ASP A 167 -9.60 -19.91 -1.81
CA ASP A 167 -10.82 -20.13 -2.61
C ASP A 167 -12.09 -19.58 -1.93
N ALA A 168 -12.22 -19.74 -0.61
CA ALA A 168 -13.39 -19.24 0.13
C ALA A 168 -13.39 -17.71 0.27
N LEU A 169 -12.21 -17.12 0.48
CA LEU A 169 -12.02 -15.67 0.49
C LEU A 169 -12.39 -15.07 -0.88
N VAL A 170 -11.90 -15.66 -1.97
CA VAL A 170 -12.26 -15.25 -3.32
C VAL A 170 -13.77 -15.36 -3.57
N ALA A 171 -14.38 -16.47 -3.17
CA ALA A 171 -15.82 -16.70 -3.34
C ALA A 171 -16.69 -15.68 -2.58
N THR A 172 -16.17 -15.11 -1.49
CA THR A 172 -16.84 -14.08 -0.67
C THR A 172 -16.44 -12.65 -1.05
N GLY A 173 -15.74 -12.48 -2.18
CA GLY A 173 -15.40 -11.18 -2.76
C GLY A 173 -14.17 -10.51 -2.16
N TRP A 174 -13.41 -11.22 -1.33
CA TRP A 174 -12.08 -10.77 -0.91
C TRP A 174 -11.09 -10.92 -2.05
N LYS A 175 -10.20 -9.94 -2.15
CA LYS A 175 -9.13 -9.95 -3.14
C LYS A 175 -7.78 -9.86 -2.47
N GLN A 176 -6.84 -10.69 -2.91
CA GLN A 176 -5.48 -10.74 -2.38
C GLN A 176 -4.67 -9.53 -2.88
N ILE A 177 -3.97 -8.84 -1.98
CA ILE A 177 -3.06 -7.75 -2.35
C ILE A 177 -1.69 -8.37 -2.66
N ALA A 178 -1.31 -8.38 -3.94
CA ALA A 178 -0.04 -8.93 -4.39
C ALA A 178 0.99 -7.82 -4.63
N THR A 179 2.27 -8.05 -4.29
CA THR A 179 3.35 -7.17 -4.70
C THR A 179 4.05 -7.69 -5.94
N ARG A 180 3.90 -6.99 -7.08
CA ARG A 180 4.62 -7.36 -8.30
C ARG A 180 6.12 -7.07 -8.15
N PHE A 181 6.94 -8.09 -7.94
CA PHE A 181 8.38 -7.97 -8.14
C PHE A 181 8.67 -7.98 -9.64
N ASP A 182 8.99 -6.82 -10.20
CA ASP A 182 9.49 -6.75 -11.56
C ASP A 182 10.89 -7.38 -11.56
N ALA A 183 11.02 -8.58 -12.12
CA ALA A 183 12.26 -9.35 -12.16
C ALA A 183 13.31 -8.75 -13.13
N GLY A 184 13.21 -7.47 -13.44
CA GLY A 184 14.21 -6.69 -14.17
C GLY A 184 15.11 -5.96 -13.19
N VAL A 185 16.19 -6.62 -12.72
CA VAL A 185 17.54 -6.07 -12.50
C VAL A 185 18.31 -7.01 -11.55
N THR A 186 19.36 -7.62 -12.09
CA THR A 186 20.47 -8.35 -11.42
C THR A 186 20.22 -9.76 -10.87
N ARG A 187 20.13 -10.74 -11.77
CA ARG A 187 20.89 -11.98 -11.60
C ARG A 187 21.88 -12.11 -12.75
N LYS A 188 23.01 -11.39 -12.66
CA LYS A 188 24.22 -11.85 -13.34
C LYS A 188 24.57 -13.17 -12.67
N GLN A 189 24.36 -14.25 -13.42
CA GLN A 189 24.80 -15.58 -13.08
C GLN A 189 26.29 -15.50 -12.69
N HIS A 190 26.60 -15.76 -11.43
CA HIS A 190 27.92 -16.27 -11.08
C HIS A 190 27.98 -17.69 -11.63
N ALA A 191 28.47 -17.80 -12.86
CA ALA A 191 28.91 -19.07 -13.42
C ALA A 191 30.41 -19.21 -13.10
N HIS A 192 30.69 -20.20 -12.23
CA HIS A 192 31.96 -20.87 -11.95
C HIS A 192 33.07 -20.12 -11.20
#